data_AF-A0A2X2IW57-F1
#
_entry.id   AF-A0A2X2IW57-F1
#
_cell.length_a   1.000
_cell.length_b   1.000
_cell.length_c   1.000
_cell.angle_alpha   90.00
_cell.angle_beta   90.00
_cell.angle_gamma   90.00
#
_symmetry.space_group_name_H-M   'P 1'
#
loop_
_entity.id
_entity.type
_entity.pdbx_description
1 polymer ?
#
loop_
_entity_poly.entity_id
_entity_poly.type
_entity_poly.pdbx_seq_one_letter_code
_entity_poly.pdbx_strand_id
1 'polypeptide(L)'
;MLETKYATTNTKEEFWAIWKEKEVQFIDGLDDLVNTALSKDIEAKLFSNPDIRTKSDHIAYQEKYQQYVAPTQQDIFIQSLLSPERLLAIVKDFILFEAGVVKKIARFQQFFSINKIIERIKPVRNGKRKGGVIWHTQGSGKSLTMAMLARKIQDTINNPQNYFSDR
;
A
#
# COMPACT_ATOMS: atom_id res chain seq x y z
N MET A 1 -0.05 -14.59 -15.97
CA MET A 1 0.62 -14.45 -14.66
C MET A 1 -0.43 -14.10 -13.64
N LEU A 2 -0.42 -14.71 -12.45
CA LEU A 2 -1.32 -14.29 -11.37
C LEU A 2 -0.90 -12.91 -10.86
N GLU A 3 -1.78 -11.92 -10.97
CA GLU A 3 -1.57 -10.60 -10.39
C GLU A 3 -2.00 -10.60 -8.93
N THR A 4 -1.17 -10.04 -8.05
CA THR A 4 -1.49 -9.83 -6.65
C THR A 4 -2.50 -8.70 -6.49
N LYS A 5 -3.58 -8.96 -5.77
CA LYS A 5 -4.70 -8.04 -5.60
C LYS A 5 -4.98 -7.78 -4.10
N TYR A 6 -5.50 -6.61 -3.77
CA TYR A 6 -5.94 -6.23 -2.41
C TYR A 6 -7.34 -5.61 -2.44
N ALA A 7 -8.02 -5.71 -1.31
CA ALA A 7 -9.22 -4.95 -1.01
C ALA A 7 -9.42 -4.82 0.51
N THR A 8 -10.43 -4.04 0.90
CA THR A 8 -10.94 -4.02 2.28
C THR A 8 -11.78 -5.27 2.54
N THR A 9 -11.94 -5.63 3.81
CA THR A 9 -12.82 -6.74 4.26
C THR A 9 -14.22 -6.63 3.66
N ASN A 10 -14.81 -7.75 3.25
CA ASN A 10 -16.13 -7.85 2.61
C ASN A 10 -16.28 -7.20 1.22
N THR A 11 -15.18 -6.83 0.55
CA THR A 11 -15.21 -6.42 -0.85
C THR A 11 -15.24 -7.64 -1.78
N LYS A 12 -16.20 -7.68 -2.72
CA LYS A 12 -16.26 -8.74 -3.75
C LYS A 12 -14.96 -8.76 -4.59
N GLU A 13 -14.52 -9.95 -4.99
CA GLU A 13 -13.25 -10.16 -5.70
C GLU A 13 -13.11 -9.35 -7.00
N GLU A 14 -14.22 -9.16 -7.72
CA GLU A 14 -14.28 -8.34 -8.95
C GLU A 14 -13.88 -6.87 -8.74
N PHE A 15 -13.92 -6.38 -7.50
CA PHE A 15 -13.53 -5.02 -7.12
C PHE A 15 -12.14 -4.93 -6.48
N TRP A 16 -11.41 -6.03 -6.38
CA TRP A 16 -10.06 -5.99 -5.83
C TRP A 16 -9.10 -5.24 -6.74
N ALA A 17 -8.27 -4.40 -6.15
CA ALA A 17 -7.32 -3.57 -6.85
C ALA A 17 -5.98 -4.29 -7.01
N ILE A 18 -5.30 -4.05 -8.13
CA ILE A 18 -3.92 -4.49 -8.35
C ILE A 18 -2.99 -3.41 -7.80
N TRP A 19 -1.96 -3.81 -7.05
CA TRP A 19 -0.89 -2.89 -6.67
C TRP A 19 0.23 -2.97 -7.70
N LYS A 20 0.63 -1.82 -8.24
CA LYS A 20 1.81 -1.70 -9.11
C LYS A 20 2.77 -0.75 -8.44
N GLU A 21 3.86 -1.31 -7.91
CA GLU A 21 4.88 -0.54 -7.22
C GLU A 21 5.56 0.44 -8.18
N LYS A 22 5.86 1.65 -7.69
CA LYS A 22 6.53 2.71 -8.46
C LYS A 22 7.82 3.19 -7.82
N GLU A 23 8.03 2.90 -6.55
CA GLU A 23 9.17 3.37 -5.78
C GLU A 23 10.19 2.24 -5.63
N VAL A 24 11.36 2.41 -6.25
CA VAL A 24 12.41 1.39 -6.35
C VAL A 24 12.94 0.95 -4.98
N GLN A 25 12.94 1.85 -4.00
CA GLN A 25 13.33 1.58 -2.61
C GLN A 25 12.56 0.44 -1.92
N PHE A 26 11.37 0.07 -2.41
CA PHE A 26 10.60 -1.06 -1.87
C PHE A 26 10.96 -2.41 -2.53
N ILE A 27 11.69 -2.34 -3.63
CA ILE A 27 12.19 -3.50 -4.39
C ILE A 27 13.67 -3.72 -4.05
N ASP A 28 14.41 -2.65 -3.78
CA ASP A 28 15.80 -2.69 -3.34
C ASP A 28 15.93 -3.48 -2.04
N GLY A 29 16.86 -4.44 -2.00
CA GLY A 29 17.08 -5.32 -0.85
C GLY A 29 16.01 -6.40 -0.64
N LEU A 30 15.02 -6.53 -1.52
CA LEU A 30 14.00 -7.57 -1.41
C LEU A 30 14.60 -8.98 -1.54
N ASP A 31 15.63 -9.13 -2.37
CA ASP A 31 16.35 -10.40 -2.54
C ASP A 31 16.98 -10.86 -1.23
N ASP A 32 17.69 -9.96 -0.55
CA ASP A 32 18.28 -10.21 0.77
C ASP A 32 17.20 -10.50 1.81
N LEU A 33 16.11 -9.73 1.80
CA LEU A 33 15.01 -9.88 2.76
C LEU A 33 14.31 -11.24 2.65
N VAL A 34 14.02 -11.69 1.42
CA VAL A 34 13.36 -12.98 1.16
C VAL A 34 14.25 -14.17 1.57
N ASN A 35 15.57 -14.00 1.45
CA ASN A 35 16.55 -15.02 1.80
C ASN A 35 17.09 -14.89 3.24
N THR A 36 16.58 -13.93 4.03
CA THR A 36 16.96 -13.79 5.43
C THR A 36 16.28 -14.86 6.28
N ALA A 37 17.07 -15.73 6.90
CA ALA A 37 16.55 -16.76 7.80
C ALA A 37 15.83 -16.15 9.01
N LEU A 38 14.72 -16.77 9.42
CA LEU A 38 14.03 -16.38 10.65
C LEU A 38 14.89 -16.69 11.88
N SER A 39 14.68 -15.94 12.96
CA SER A 39 15.25 -16.33 14.25
C SER A 39 14.61 -17.62 14.73
N LYS A 40 15.41 -18.44 15.45
CA LYS A 40 14.94 -19.73 15.99
C LYS A 40 13.70 -19.59 16.87
N ASP A 41 13.57 -18.48 17.60
CA ASP A 41 12.41 -18.20 18.44
C ASP A 41 11.13 -17.93 17.63
N ILE A 42 11.24 -17.21 16.51
CA ILE A 42 10.09 -16.93 15.63
C ILE A 42 9.70 -18.19 14.88
N GLU A 43 10.68 -18.95 14.38
CA GLU A 43 10.44 -20.24 13.72
C GLU A 43 9.71 -21.20 14.67
N ALA A 44 10.20 -21.36 15.91
CA ALA A 44 9.55 -22.21 16.91
C ALA A 44 8.11 -21.77 17.21
N LYS A 45 7.84 -20.46 17.29
CA LYS A 45 6.47 -19.93 17.46
C LYS A 45 5.59 -20.21 16.24
N LEU A 46 6.11 -20.03 15.03
CA LEU A 46 5.36 -20.24 13.79
C LEU A 46 4.89 -21.68 13.63
N PHE A 47 5.70 -22.66 14.06
CA PHE A 47 5.39 -24.10 14.00
C PHE A 47 4.94 -24.69 15.35
N SER A 48 4.57 -23.85 16.32
CA SER A 48 4.16 -24.29 17.66
C SER A 48 2.78 -24.96 17.71
N ASN A 49 1.92 -24.70 16.72
CA ASN A 49 0.55 -25.22 16.66
C ASN A 49 0.38 -26.26 15.52
N PRO A 50 0.35 -27.56 15.85
CA PRO A 50 0.18 -28.64 14.88
C PRO A 50 -1.14 -28.61 14.09
N ASP A 51 -2.20 -27.99 14.62
CA ASP A 51 -3.51 -27.89 13.95
C ASP A 51 -3.48 -26.91 12.77
N ILE A 52 -2.51 -25.98 12.77
CA ILE A 52 -2.32 -24.97 11.73
C ILE A 52 -1.15 -25.34 10.83
N ARG A 53 -0.05 -25.82 11.41
CA ARG A 53 1.17 -26.21 10.70
C ARG A 53 1.75 -27.50 11.25
N THR A 54 1.80 -28.50 10.39
CA THR A 54 2.28 -29.84 10.71
C THR A 54 3.81 -29.91 10.76
N LYS A 55 4.36 -31.01 11.28
CA LYS A 55 5.81 -31.29 11.21
C LYS A 55 6.34 -31.34 9.77
N SER A 56 5.55 -31.85 8.84
CA SER A 56 5.89 -31.86 7.41
C SER A 56 6.00 -30.45 6.84
N ASP A 57 5.14 -29.52 7.25
CA ASP A 57 5.23 -28.11 6.84
C ASP A 57 6.51 -27.45 7.35
N HIS A 58 6.94 -27.83 8.56
CA HIS A 58 8.19 -27.35 9.14
C HIS A 58 9.41 -27.87 8.39
N ILE A 59 9.45 -29.16 8.07
CA ILE A 59 10.52 -29.75 7.24
C ILE A 59 10.56 -29.10 5.86
N ALA A 60 9.41 -28.97 5.19
CA ALA A 60 9.32 -28.34 3.88
C ALA A 60 9.77 -26.87 3.90
N TYR A 61 9.46 -26.13 4.97
CA TYR A 61 9.98 -24.78 5.19
C TYR A 61 11.52 -24.80 5.29
N GLN A 62 12.10 -25.65 6.13
CA GLN A 62 13.54 -25.71 6.32
C GLN A 62 14.28 -26.08 5.02
N GLU A 63 13.80 -27.08 4.30
CA GLU A 63 14.39 -27.49 3.01
C GLU A 63 14.32 -26.37 1.97
N LYS A 64 13.16 -25.70 1.87
CA LYS A 64 12.96 -24.59 0.92
C LYS A 64 13.92 -23.43 1.16
N TYR A 65 14.08 -23.01 2.42
CA TYR A 65 14.86 -21.83 2.78
C TYR A 65 16.33 -22.13 3.12
N GLN A 66 16.80 -23.37 2.92
CA GLN A 66 18.23 -23.70 2.83
C GLN A 66 18.83 -23.33 1.47
N GLN A 67 17.99 -23.13 0.47
CA GLN A 67 18.38 -22.75 -0.89
C GLN A 67 18.01 -21.29 -1.15
N TYR A 68 18.62 -20.72 -2.18
CA TYR A 68 18.24 -19.42 -2.67
C TYR A 68 16.80 -19.43 -3.21
N VAL A 69 16.01 -18.45 -2.77
CA VAL A 69 14.63 -18.21 -3.20
C VAL A 69 14.57 -16.88 -3.95
N ALA A 70 14.22 -16.94 -5.23
CA ALA A 70 14.01 -15.74 -6.02
C ALA A 70 12.74 -14.99 -5.56
N PRO A 71 12.77 -13.65 -5.41
CA PRO A 71 11.60 -12.86 -5.06
C PRO A 71 10.43 -13.07 -6.02
N THR A 72 9.24 -13.28 -5.44
CA THR A 72 7.99 -13.46 -6.18
C THR A 72 7.20 -12.16 -6.28
N GLN A 73 6.15 -12.15 -7.12
CA GLN A 73 5.21 -11.03 -7.16
C GLN A 73 4.50 -10.80 -5.81
N GLN A 74 4.31 -11.87 -5.02
CA GLN A 74 3.75 -11.78 -3.67
C GLN A 74 4.70 -11.09 -2.71
N ASP A 75 6.00 -11.36 -2.79
CA ASP A 75 7.01 -10.72 -1.93
C ASP A 75 7.10 -9.22 -2.23
N ILE A 76 7.14 -8.85 -3.52
CA ILE A 76 7.09 -7.46 -3.95
C ILE A 76 5.84 -6.79 -3.40
N PHE A 77 4.68 -7.43 -3.53
CA PHE A 77 3.40 -6.90 -3.08
C PHE A 77 3.32 -6.69 -1.57
N ILE A 78 3.75 -7.68 -0.78
CA ILE A 78 3.77 -7.63 0.67
C ILE A 78 4.72 -6.52 1.13
N GLN A 79 5.95 -6.49 0.63
CA GLN A 79 6.93 -5.47 1.01
C GLN A 79 6.45 -4.06 0.63
N SER A 80 5.87 -3.95 -0.56
CA SER A 80 5.32 -2.69 -1.05
C SER A 80 4.19 -2.19 -0.17
N LEU A 81 3.11 -2.96 -0.01
CA LEU A 81 1.87 -2.49 0.62
C LEU A 81 1.92 -2.53 2.15
N LEU A 82 2.62 -3.51 2.72
CA LEU A 82 2.61 -3.84 4.15
C LEU A 82 3.88 -3.41 4.90
N SER A 83 4.79 -2.69 4.24
CA SER A 83 5.83 -1.94 4.97
C SER A 83 5.18 -1.06 6.05
N PRO A 84 5.75 -0.98 7.27
CA PRO A 84 5.11 -0.27 8.37
C PRO A 84 4.69 1.16 8.03
N GLU A 85 5.57 1.90 7.36
CA GLU A 85 5.35 3.29 6.97
C GLU A 85 4.20 3.41 5.96
N ARG A 86 4.17 2.52 4.95
CA ARG A 86 3.14 2.58 3.92
C ARG A 86 1.80 2.07 4.42
N LEU A 87 1.79 1.01 5.23
CA LEU A 87 0.58 0.48 5.85
C LEU A 87 -0.09 1.55 6.71
N LEU A 88 0.68 2.24 7.56
CA LEU A 88 0.16 3.33 8.38
C LEU A 88 -0.37 4.49 7.53
N ALA A 89 0.35 4.88 6.48
CA ALA A 89 -0.12 5.90 5.54
C ALA A 89 -1.44 5.48 4.87
N ILE A 90 -1.55 4.22 4.43
CA ILE A 90 -2.75 3.68 3.77
C ILE A 90 -3.94 3.71 4.71
N VAL A 91 -3.78 3.17 5.92
CA VAL A 91 -4.85 3.09 6.92
C VAL A 91 -5.35 4.48 7.30
N LYS A 92 -4.44 5.43 7.49
CA LYS A 92 -4.76 6.80 7.89
C LYS A 92 -5.41 7.60 6.76
N ASP A 93 -4.76 7.64 5.58
CA ASP A 93 -5.05 8.64 4.55
C ASP A 93 -5.72 8.07 3.30
N PHE A 94 -5.76 6.74 3.11
CA PHE A 94 -6.19 6.12 1.86
C PHE A 94 -7.31 5.08 2.00
N ILE A 95 -7.95 5.03 3.17
CA ILE A 95 -9.24 4.33 3.36
C ILE A 95 -10.34 5.38 3.58
N LEU A 96 -11.43 5.26 2.82
CA LEU A 96 -12.64 6.07 2.94
C LEU A 96 -13.83 5.20 3.33
N PHE A 97 -14.77 5.80 4.04
CA PHE A 97 -16.03 5.19 4.44
C PHE A 97 -17.17 5.92 3.75
N GLU A 98 -17.79 5.27 2.78
CA GLU A 98 -18.97 5.79 2.10
C GLU A 98 -20.22 5.46 2.91
N ALA A 99 -21.03 6.49 3.19
CA ALA A 99 -22.21 6.41 4.07
C ALA A 99 -21.92 5.76 5.44
N GLY A 100 -20.67 5.81 5.92
CA GLY A 100 -20.25 5.19 7.19
C GLY A 100 -20.14 3.66 7.17
N VAL A 101 -20.58 2.98 6.10
CA VAL A 101 -20.71 1.52 6.07
C VAL A 101 -19.73 0.89 5.08
N VAL A 102 -19.56 1.47 3.89
CA VAL A 102 -18.78 0.86 2.81
C VAL A 102 -17.34 1.36 2.86
N LYS A 103 -16.40 0.47 3.21
CA LYS A 103 -14.96 0.75 3.24
C LYS A 103 -14.36 0.65 1.84
N LYS A 104 -13.75 1.73 1.35
CA LYS A 104 -13.02 1.76 0.06
C LYS A 104 -11.56 2.11 0.28
N ILE A 105 -10.65 1.29 -0.24
CA ILE A 105 -9.21 1.56 -0.25
C ILE A 105 -8.80 2.23 -1.56
N ALA A 106 -7.83 3.14 -1.51
CA ALA A 106 -7.28 3.78 -2.69
C ALA A 106 -6.62 2.77 -3.63
N ARG A 107 -6.76 3.01 -4.93
CA ARG A 107 -5.97 2.33 -5.97
C ARG A 107 -4.55 2.88 -5.99
N PHE A 108 -3.59 2.11 -6.51
CA PHE A 108 -2.17 2.52 -6.52
C PHE A 108 -1.97 3.88 -7.22
N GLN A 109 -2.66 4.16 -8.33
CA GLN A 109 -2.55 5.46 -9.00
C GLN A 109 -3.00 6.60 -8.08
N GLN A 110 -4.09 6.42 -7.35
CA GLN A 110 -4.62 7.44 -6.42
C GLN A 110 -3.60 7.70 -5.30
N PHE A 111 -3.03 6.64 -4.72
CA PHE A 111 -2.00 6.73 -3.68
C PHE A 111 -0.79 7.57 -4.14
N PHE A 112 -0.15 7.16 -5.24
CA PHE A 112 1.06 7.84 -5.74
C PHE A 112 0.76 9.26 -6.24
N SER A 113 -0.38 9.46 -6.92
CA SER A 113 -0.76 10.79 -7.39
C SER A 113 -0.97 11.77 -6.23
N ILE A 114 -1.66 11.36 -5.16
CA ILE A 114 -1.91 12.20 -4.00
C ILE A 114 -0.60 12.54 -3.29
N ASN A 115 0.28 11.56 -3.04
CA ASN A 115 1.57 11.84 -2.39
C ASN A 115 2.42 12.83 -3.21
N LYS A 116 2.48 12.65 -4.53
CA LYS A 116 3.17 13.58 -5.43
C LYS A 116 2.58 15.00 -5.42
N ILE A 117 1.27 15.15 -5.28
CA ILE A 117 0.64 16.47 -5.09
C ILE A 117 1.12 17.09 -3.80
N ILE A 118 1.05 16.35 -2.68
CA ILE A 118 1.44 16.85 -1.37
C ILE A 118 2.89 17.35 -1.41
N GLU A 119 3.82 16.55 -1.92
CA GLU A 119 5.22 16.94 -2.08
C GLU A 119 5.39 18.22 -2.89
N ARG A 120 4.61 18.37 -3.96
CA ARG A 120 4.66 19.53 -4.85
C ARG A 120 4.13 20.82 -4.20
N ILE A 121 3.06 20.73 -3.41
CA ILE A 121 2.42 21.90 -2.80
C ILE A 121 3.00 22.23 -1.42
N LYS A 122 3.67 21.29 -0.74
CA LYS A 122 4.26 21.47 0.59
C LYS A 122 5.25 22.65 0.67
N PRO A 123 6.20 22.85 -0.26
CA PRO A 123 7.08 24.01 -0.23
C PRO A 123 6.34 25.30 -0.62
N VAL A 124 6.54 26.36 0.17
CA VAL A 124 6.12 27.72 -0.16
C VAL A 124 7.31 28.46 -0.77
N ARG A 125 7.14 29.02 -1.96
CA ARG A 125 8.17 29.82 -2.65
C ARG A 125 7.59 31.19 -2.97
N ASN A 126 8.21 32.25 -2.47
CA ASN A 126 7.75 33.64 -2.65
C ASN A 126 6.28 33.82 -2.25
N GLY A 127 5.88 33.24 -1.11
CA GLY A 127 4.50 33.28 -0.61
C GLY A 127 3.48 32.45 -1.40
N LYS A 128 3.91 31.67 -2.40
CA LYS A 128 3.02 30.86 -3.25
C LYS A 128 3.39 29.38 -3.23
N ARG A 129 2.39 28.51 -3.33
CA ARG A 129 2.57 27.07 -3.53
C ARG A 129 2.50 26.74 -5.02
N LYS A 130 3.25 25.74 -5.48
CA LYS A 130 3.21 25.31 -6.90
C LYS A 130 1.98 24.46 -7.16
N GLY A 131 1.14 24.86 -8.13
CA GLY A 131 0.01 24.06 -8.62
C GLY A 131 0.40 22.98 -9.63
N GLY A 132 -0.59 22.22 -10.10
CA GLY A 132 -0.43 21.18 -11.14
C GLY A 132 -1.78 20.66 -11.62
N VAL A 133 -1.74 19.82 -12.66
CA VAL A 133 -2.91 19.17 -13.24
C VAL A 133 -2.74 17.66 -13.15
N ILE A 134 -3.82 16.95 -12.81
CA ILE A 134 -3.88 15.48 -12.89
C ILE A 134 -4.92 15.10 -13.92
N TRP A 135 -4.50 14.32 -14.91
CA TRP A 135 -5.40 13.68 -15.84
C TRP A 135 -5.79 12.30 -15.32
N HIS A 136 -7.09 12.10 -15.18
CA HIS A 136 -7.71 10.84 -14.82
C HIS A 136 -8.55 10.35 -16.00
N THR A 137 -8.68 9.04 -16.20
CA THR A 137 -9.69 8.45 -17.09
C THR A 137 -11.07 8.44 -16.42
N GLN A 138 -12.16 8.28 -17.19
CA GLN A 138 -13.50 8.10 -16.62
C GLN A 138 -13.59 6.80 -15.81
N GLY A 139 -14.35 6.80 -14.71
CA GLY A 139 -14.48 5.63 -13.84
C GLY A 139 -13.27 5.29 -12.97
N SER A 140 -12.20 6.11 -12.99
CA SER A 140 -11.00 5.91 -12.15
C SER A 140 -11.16 6.34 -10.70
N GLY A 141 -12.33 6.85 -10.31
CA GLY A 141 -12.62 7.30 -8.94
C GLY A 141 -12.03 8.67 -8.61
N LYS A 142 -12.19 9.68 -9.49
CA LYS A 142 -11.66 11.03 -9.28
C LYS A 142 -12.17 11.66 -7.97
N SER A 143 -13.46 11.56 -7.69
CA SER A 143 -14.06 12.11 -6.46
C SER A 143 -13.46 11.48 -5.20
N LEU A 144 -13.14 10.18 -5.21
CA LEU A 144 -12.41 9.52 -4.13
C LEU A 144 -11.00 10.10 -3.99
N THR A 145 -10.29 10.31 -5.10
CA THR A 145 -8.97 10.97 -5.08
C THR A 145 -9.06 12.34 -4.44
N MET A 146 -10.07 13.15 -4.79
CA MET A 146 -10.26 14.49 -4.25
C MET A 146 -10.56 14.46 -2.74
N ALA A 147 -11.42 13.55 -2.29
CA ALA A 147 -11.74 13.40 -0.87
C ALA A 147 -10.52 12.97 -0.03
N MET A 148 -9.74 11.98 -0.49
CA MET A 148 -8.51 11.56 0.17
C MET A 148 -7.45 12.68 0.17
N LEU A 149 -7.31 13.40 -0.95
CA LEU A 149 -6.40 14.54 -1.05
C LEU A 149 -6.79 15.66 -0.08
N ALA A 150 -8.08 16.01 0.01
CA ALA A 150 -8.59 17.02 0.93
C ALA A 150 -8.18 16.71 2.37
N ARG A 151 -8.44 15.48 2.83
CA ARG A 151 -8.05 15.01 4.17
C ARG A 151 -6.54 15.12 4.36
N LYS A 152 -5.76 14.62 3.41
CA LYS A 152 -4.29 14.63 3.52
C LYS A 152 -3.71 16.04 3.54
N ILE A 153 -4.28 16.99 2.79
CA ILE A 153 -3.88 18.40 2.82
C ILE A 153 -4.16 18.99 4.21
N GLN A 154 -5.33 18.72 4.77
CA GLN A 154 -5.71 19.23 6.09
C GLN A 154 -4.73 18.79 7.19
N ASP A 155 -4.22 17.56 7.10
CA ASP A 155 -3.26 17.01 8.05
C ASP A 155 -1.81 17.47 7.81
N THR A 156 -1.43 17.79 6.57
CA THR A 156 -0.02 17.95 6.18
C THR A 156 0.39 19.40 5.91
N ILE A 157 -0.56 20.27 5.57
CA ILE A 157 -0.28 21.62 5.09
C ILE A 157 -0.73 22.64 6.14
N ASN A 158 0.19 23.51 6.56
CA ASN A 158 -0.11 24.60 7.49
C ASN A 158 -1.08 25.62 6.86
N ASN A 159 -2.09 26.00 7.64
CA ASN A 159 -3.18 26.92 7.27
C ASN A 159 -3.80 26.59 5.89
N PRO A 160 -4.40 25.40 5.73
CA PRO A 160 -4.90 24.95 4.44
C PRO A 160 -6.23 25.65 4.11
N GLN A 161 -6.31 26.25 2.92
CA GLN A 161 -7.59 26.65 2.31
C GLN A 161 -7.84 25.77 1.09
N ASN A 162 -8.87 24.92 1.20
CA ASN A 162 -9.21 23.92 0.18
C ASN A 162 -10.52 24.30 -0.51
N TYR A 163 -10.48 24.42 -1.84
CA TYR A 163 -11.67 24.62 -2.66
C TYR A 163 -11.79 23.46 -3.65
N PHE A 164 -12.91 22.76 -3.60
CA PHE A 164 -13.23 21.68 -4.52
C PHE A 164 -14.49 22.06 -5.30
N SER A 165 -14.43 21.94 -6.62
CA SER A 165 -15.57 22.13 -7.52
C SER A 165 -15.68 20.89 -8.38
N ASP A 166 -16.82 20.22 -8.28
CA ASP A 166 -17.21 19.21 -9.23
C ASP A 166 -17.72 19.94 -10.49
N ARG A 167 -17.07 19.67 -11.62
CA ARG A 167 -17.52 20.07 -12.96
C ARG A 167 -17.96 18.84 -13.73
#